data_AF-A0A7H4PPA4-F1
#
_entry.id   AF-A0A7H4PPA4-F1
#
_cell.length_a   1.000
_cell.length_b   1.000
_cell.length_c   1.000
_cell.angle_alpha   90.00
_cell.angle_beta   90.00
_cell.angle_gamma   90.00
#
_symmetry.space_group_name_H-M   'P 1'
#
loop_
_entity.id
_entity.type
_entity.pdbx_description
1 polymer ?
#
loop_
_entity_poly.entity_id
_entity_poly.type
_entity_poly.pdbx_seq_one_letter_code
_entity_poly.pdbx_strand_id
1 'polypeptide(L)'
;MRVFPFAGAMLASDDDMLPESLRGYAPVVRGIARTNAQVIIRQNGYEIYQTYVAPGAFEITDMYPTGGSGDLAVTIKEADGSEQNLIVPYASLPVLQREGRLKYSMTSGVYRAYDNSIDETPLTQATAIYGLPWGLTLYGGGQFSSKYQSVALGMGKNLGELGAVSTDIIQAWSTRQDKDKESGQSVRLRYSKDLPGLGTNVSLAGYRYATSGYWDMQEVLDTYRDDNYTPSIERRRNRGEVTISQSLGEEMGSLSLSYIREDYWNTGRTMESVGVGYNNSWRGISYSMNYSYNRNTTDQNTGKRNDEDHLFALSISVPLGEWLPKPVYANYSLNSSKNGSTSNNLGLSGTLLERNNLSWSVQEGYTSQGRGESGSVNADWRATYAELTGGYSHDKYSHRLNYALRGGALVHENGLTLGQPFGETVALIKAPGAAGVGGE
;
A
#
# COMPACT_ATOMS: atom_id res chain seq x y z
N MET A 1 1.08 -16.35 3.90
CA MET A 1 1.03 -17.10 2.62
C MET A 1 0.90 -16.10 1.48
N ARG A 2 1.46 -16.40 0.31
CA ARG A 2 1.44 -15.51 -0.88
C ARG A 2 0.12 -15.67 -1.63
N VAL A 3 -0.37 -14.58 -2.21
CA VAL A 3 -1.57 -14.57 -3.07
C VAL A 3 -1.22 -15.16 -4.44
N PHE A 4 -2.15 -15.89 -5.04
CA PHE A 4 -2.02 -16.48 -6.38
C PHE A 4 -3.32 -16.30 -7.16
N PRO A 5 -3.26 -16.21 -8.50
CA PRO A 5 -4.43 -16.24 -9.36
C PRO A 5 -5.06 -17.65 -9.38
N PHE A 6 -6.39 -17.71 -9.27
CA PHE A 6 -7.14 -18.97 -9.34
C PHE A 6 -8.50 -18.75 -10.01
N ALA A 7 -9.09 -19.82 -10.52
CA ALA A 7 -10.51 -19.87 -10.91
C ALA A 7 -11.23 -20.88 -10.01
N GLY A 8 -12.26 -20.43 -9.30
CA GLY A 8 -12.99 -21.29 -8.36
C GLY A 8 -13.87 -20.49 -7.41
N ALA A 9 -14.10 -21.05 -6.23
CA ALA A 9 -14.90 -20.44 -5.17
C ALA A 9 -14.00 -19.88 -4.07
N MET A 10 -14.41 -18.74 -3.51
CA MET A 10 -13.77 -18.13 -2.35
C MET A 10 -14.83 -17.67 -1.37
N LEU A 11 -14.66 -18.06 -0.11
CA LEU A 11 -15.40 -17.56 1.04
C LEU A 11 -14.42 -16.80 1.92
N ALA A 12 -14.61 -15.50 2.06
CA ALA A 12 -13.76 -14.69 2.92
C ALA A 12 -14.59 -13.70 3.73
N SER A 13 -14.08 -13.33 4.89
CA SER A 13 -14.60 -12.19 5.65
C SER A 13 -14.34 -10.90 4.87
N ASP A 14 -15.39 -10.11 4.69
CA ASP A 14 -15.32 -8.78 4.07
C ASP A 14 -15.19 -7.70 5.15
N ASP A 15 -14.09 -6.94 5.11
CA ASP A 15 -13.83 -5.87 6.06
C ASP A 15 -14.73 -4.64 5.80
N ASP A 16 -15.29 -4.51 4.58
CA ASP A 16 -16.15 -3.38 4.21
C ASP A 16 -17.58 -3.50 4.74
N MET A 17 -17.98 -4.71 5.13
CA MET A 17 -19.24 -4.94 5.87
C MET A 17 -19.19 -4.41 7.31
N LEU A 18 -18.00 -4.13 7.85
CA LEU A 18 -17.85 -3.56 9.18
C LEU A 18 -18.02 -2.03 9.15
N PRO A 19 -18.61 -1.44 10.21
CA PRO A 19 -18.51 0.00 10.44
C PRO A 19 -17.06 0.46 10.31
N GLU A 20 -16.84 1.62 9.72
CA GLU A 20 -15.48 2.18 9.54
C GLU A 20 -14.70 2.24 10.85
N SER A 21 -15.40 2.50 11.95
CA SER A 21 -14.83 2.52 13.30
C SER A 21 -14.32 1.17 13.79
N LEU A 22 -14.64 0.05 13.14
CA LEU A 22 -14.18 -1.30 13.45
C LEU A 22 -13.19 -1.86 12.41
N ARG A 23 -12.94 -1.12 11.33
CA ARG A 23 -11.91 -1.48 10.34
C ARG A 23 -10.51 -1.30 10.94
N GLY A 24 -9.54 -2.03 10.39
CA GLY A 24 -8.15 -2.02 10.89
C GLY A 24 -7.98 -2.47 12.35
N TYR A 25 -6.75 -2.32 12.86
CA TYR A 25 -6.43 -2.57 14.27
C TYR A 25 -6.52 -1.25 15.05
N ALA A 26 -7.21 -1.26 16.19
CA ALA A 26 -7.11 -0.24 17.24
C ALA A 26 -7.15 -1.00 18.59
N PRO A 27 -6.39 -0.57 19.61
CA PRO A 27 -6.38 -1.26 20.89
C PRO A 27 -7.72 -1.08 21.59
N VAL A 28 -8.18 -2.09 22.33
CA VAL A 28 -9.36 -1.96 23.19
C VAL A 28 -8.96 -1.20 24.45
N VAL A 29 -9.64 -0.10 24.73
CA VAL A 29 -9.41 0.70 25.95
C VAL A 29 -10.29 0.13 27.06
N ARG A 30 -9.67 -0.43 28.10
CA ARG A 30 -10.36 -0.97 29.28
C ARG A 30 -10.09 -0.07 30.49
N GLY A 31 -11.11 0.18 31.30
CA GLY A 31 -11.01 1.02 32.49
C GLY A 31 -12.13 0.76 33.50
N ILE A 32 -12.06 1.43 34.65
CA ILE A 32 -13.11 1.39 35.69
C ILE A 32 -13.50 2.84 36.02
N ALA A 33 -14.77 3.17 35.81
CA ALA A 33 -15.36 4.45 36.22
C ALA A 33 -15.99 4.31 37.61
N ARG A 34 -15.75 5.27 38.52
CA ARG A 34 -16.36 5.28 39.85
C ARG A 34 -17.81 5.77 39.81
N THR A 35 -18.14 6.61 38.84
CA THR A 35 -19.43 7.28 38.67
C THR A 35 -19.87 7.23 37.20
N ASN A 36 -20.94 7.94 36.85
CA ASN A 36 -21.24 8.22 35.44
C ASN A 36 -20.13 9.14 34.91
N ALA A 37 -19.16 8.57 34.21
CA ALA A 37 -17.95 9.26 33.80
C ALA A 37 -17.98 9.56 32.30
N GLN A 38 -17.40 10.69 31.92
CA GLN A 38 -17.11 11.03 30.53
C GLN A 38 -15.71 10.51 30.20
N VAL A 39 -15.60 9.63 29.20
CA VAL A 39 -14.32 9.11 28.71
C VAL A 39 -13.94 9.87 27.45
N ILE A 40 -12.79 10.53 27.51
CA ILE A 40 -12.23 11.33 26.41
C ILE A 40 -10.92 10.67 25.99
N ILE A 41 -10.75 10.37 24.71
CA ILE A 41 -9.55 9.75 24.17
C ILE A 41 -8.90 10.71 23.19
N ARG A 42 -7.63 11.01 23.44
CA ARG A 42 -6.81 11.88 22.61
C ARG A 42 -5.66 11.12 21.99
N GLN A 43 -5.30 11.46 20.76
CA GLN A 43 -4.09 10.99 20.11
C GLN A 43 -3.35 12.19 19.53
N ASN A 44 -2.05 12.29 19.81
CA ASN A 44 -1.23 13.43 19.39
C ASN A 44 -1.84 14.80 19.80
N GLY A 45 -2.52 14.85 20.94
CA GLY A 45 -3.17 16.05 21.48
C GLY A 45 -4.59 16.34 20.95
N TYR A 46 -5.05 15.66 19.90
CA TYR A 46 -6.38 15.84 19.33
C TYR A 46 -7.38 14.85 19.93
N GLU A 47 -8.60 15.30 20.24
CA GLU A 47 -9.69 14.43 20.67
C GLU A 47 -10.20 13.60 19.49
N ILE A 48 -10.04 12.28 19.58
CA ILE A 48 -10.42 11.33 18.52
C ILE A 48 -11.67 10.54 18.87
N TYR A 49 -12.06 10.49 20.15
CA TYR A 49 -13.24 9.77 20.62
C TYR A 49 -13.70 10.33 21.97
N GLN A 50 -15.02 10.46 22.15
CA GLN A 50 -15.63 10.91 23.39
C GLN A 50 -16.97 10.19 23.63
N THR A 51 -17.14 9.59 24.81
CA THR A 51 -18.40 8.92 25.20
C THR A 51 -18.67 9.03 26.70
N TYR A 52 -19.89 8.71 27.14
CA TYR A 52 -20.25 8.59 28.55
C TYR A 52 -20.40 7.11 28.93
N VAL A 53 -19.83 6.71 30.07
CA VAL A 53 -19.90 5.34 30.60
C VAL A 53 -20.58 5.33 31.97
N ALA A 54 -21.32 4.25 32.26
CA ALA A 54 -21.92 4.04 33.56
C ALA A 54 -20.86 3.67 34.63
N PRO A 55 -21.15 3.81 35.94
CA PRO A 55 -20.27 3.38 37.01
C PRO A 55 -19.96 1.88 36.89
N GLY A 56 -18.68 1.53 36.95
CA GLY A 56 -18.20 0.16 36.82
C GLY A 56 -17.10 -0.01 35.76
N ALA A 57 -16.77 -1.27 35.47
CA ALA A 57 -15.83 -1.59 34.41
C ALA A 57 -16.45 -1.29 33.03
N PHE A 58 -15.66 -0.71 32.13
CA PHE A 58 -16.06 -0.43 30.76
C PHE A 58 -14.97 -0.86 29.77
N GLU A 59 -15.37 -1.12 28.54
CA GLU A 59 -14.47 -1.33 27.40
C GLU A 59 -14.96 -0.51 26.20
N ILE A 60 -14.02 0.13 25.50
CA ILE A 60 -14.28 0.90 24.28
C ILE A 60 -13.63 0.16 23.12
N THR A 61 -14.46 -0.30 22.18
CA THR A 61 -14.07 -1.17 21.05
C THR A 61 -14.29 -0.53 19.68
N ASP A 62 -14.96 0.61 19.63
CA ASP A 62 -15.52 1.31 18.46
C ASP A 62 -14.75 2.59 18.09
N MET A 63 -13.45 2.65 18.38
CA MET A 63 -12.58 3.76 17.95
C MET A 63 -12.11 3.59 16.52
N TYR A 64 -12.09 4.67 15.73
CA TYR A 64 -11.54 4.65 14.37
C TYR A 64 -10.04 4.32 14.34
N PRO A 65 -9.57 3.47 13.40
CA PRO A 65 -8.14 3.28 13.20
C PRO A 65 -7.56 4.57 12.60
N THR A 66 -6.63 5.23 13.28
CA THR A 66 -6.08 6.51 12.79
C THR A 66 -4.99 6.36 11.73
N GLY A 67 -4.77 5.16 11.18
CA GLY A 67 -3.80 4.86 10.10
C GLY A 67 -2.32 5.02 10.49
N GLY A 68 -2.02 5.90 11.44
CA GLY A 68 -0.75 6.05 12.13
C GLY A 68 -0.73 5.28 13.45
N SER A 69 0.48 5.00 13.93
CA SER A 69 0.70 4.55 15.31
C SER A 69 0.90 5.80 16.20
N GLY A 70 0.82 5.68 17.53
CA GLY A 70 0.94 6.81 18.47
C GLY A 70 0.02 6.66 19.68
N ASP A 71 0.51 6.96 20.88
CA ASP A 71 -0.17 6.63 22.14
C ASP A 71 -1.53 7.34 22.29
N LEU A 72 -2.49 6.63 22.87
CA LEU A 72 -3.81 7.14 23.20
C LEU A 72 -3.82 7.66 24.64
N ALA A 73 -3.99 8.95 24.83
CA ALA A 73 -4.21 9.56 26.14
C ALA A 73 -5.71 9.51 26.48
N VAL A 74 -6.07 8.67 27.43
CA VAL A 74 -7.44 8.46 27.90
C VAL A 74 -7.64 9.24 29.19
N THR A 75 -8.58 10.17 29.20
CA THR A 75 -9.03 10.91 30.39
C THR A 75 -10.44 10.44 30.76
N ILE A 76 -10.59 9.90 31.96
CA ILE A 76 -11.88 9.50 32.55
C ILE A 76 -12.28 10.60 33.52
N LYS A 77 -13.23 11.45 33.12
CA LYS A 77 -13.75 12.55 33.94
C LYS A 77 -14.99 12.08 34.69
N GLU A 78 -14.87 11.95 36.00
CA GLU A 78 -15.93 11.50 36.90
C GLU A 78 -16.95 12.62 37.15
N ALA A 79 -18.16 12.25 37.60
CA ALA A 79 -19.24 13.19 37.90
C ALA A 79 -18.91 14.18 39.03
N ASP A 80 -17.96 13.82 39.91
CA ASP A 80 -17.45 14.69 40.98
C ASP A 80 -16.37 15.68 40.49
N GLY A 81 -16.05 15.66 39.19
CA GLY A 81 -15.04 16.51 38.56
C GLY A 81 -13.61 15.99 38.68
N SER A 82 -13.38 14.85 39.35
CA SER A 82 -12.07 14.21 39.38
C SER A 82 -11.75 13.55 38.03
N GLU A 83 -10.46 13.58 37.64
CA GLU A 83 -10.00 13.02 36.38
C GLU A 83 -9.01 11.87 36.64
N GLN A 84 -9.18 10.77 35.93
CA GLN A 84 -8.21 9.68 35.87
C GLN A 84 -7.56 9.68 34.48
N ASN A 85 -6.24 9.69 34.43
CA ASN A 85 -5.50 9.68 33.17
C ASN A 85 -4.79 8.33 32.96
N LEU A 86 -5.00 7.73 31.79
CA LEU A 86 -4.45 6.46 31.34
C LEU A 86 -3.78 6.69 29.97
N ILE A 87 -2.64 6.06 29.73
CA ILE A 87 -2.03 6.02 28.41
C ILE A 87 -2.17 4.59 27.87
N VAL A 88 -2.82 4.44 26.71
CA VAL A 88 -2.93 3.18 25.97
C VAL A 88 -2.06 3.27 24.74
N PRO A 89 -0.89 2.61 24.73
CA PRO A 89 0.02 2.78 23.62
C PRO A 89 -0.45 1.98 22.38
N TYR A 90 -0.32 2.59 21.20
CA TYR A 90 -0.88 2.07 19.95
C TYR A 90 0.20 1.97 18.87
N ALA A 91 0.44 0.73 18.44
CA ALA A 91 1.23 0.42 17.27
C ALA A 91 0.51 -0.66 16.44
N SER A 92 0.48 -0.50 15.11
CA SER A 92 -0.22 -1.42 14.22
C SER A 92 0.72 -2.09 13.22
N LEU A 93 0.62 -3.41 13.10
CA LEU A 93 1.08 -4.16 11.94
C LEU A 93 -0.14 -4.64 11.14
N PRO A 94 -0.05 -4.83 9.81
CA PRO A 94 -1.17 -5.31 8.99
C PRO A 94 -1.75 -6.66 9.44
N VAL A 95 -1.05 -7.45 10.27
CA VAL A 95 -1.54 -8.72 10.80
C VAL A 95 -2.25 -8.61 12.14
N LEU A 96 -2.11 -7.51 12.88
CA LEU A 96 -2.80 -7.36 14.16
C LEU A 96 -4.31 -7.21 13.90
N GLN A 97 -5.10 -7.86 14.74
CA GLN A 97 -6.56 -7.79 14.72
C GLN A 97 -7.05 -7.30 16.07
N ARG A 98 -8.18 -6.58 16.06
CA ARG A 98 -8.86 -6.22 17.31
C ARG A 98 -9.25 -7.46 18.08
N GLU A 99 -9.27 -7.36 19.40
CA GLU A 99 -9.71 -8.44 20.27
C GLU A 99 -11.11 -8.94 19.86
N GLY A 100 -11.28 -10.26 19.78
CA GLY A 100 -12.52 -10.91 19.36
C GLY A 100 -12.75 -10.95 17.84
N ARG A 101 -11.94 -10.24 17.03
CA ARG A 101 -12.10 -10.22 15.57
C ARG A 101 -11.48 -11.46 14.94
N LEU A 102 -12.30 -12.20 14.19
CA LEU A 102 -11.88 -13.29 13.32
C LEU A 102 -11.90 -12.83 11.87
N LYS A 103 -10.73 -12.82 11.22
CA LYS A 103 -10.59 -12.66 9.77
C LYS A 103 -10.24 -14.01 9.17
N TYR A 104 -10.99 -14.48 8.19
CA TYR A 104 -10.75 -15.78 7.58
C TYR A 104 -10.94 -15.73 6.07
N SER A 105 -10.26 -16.62 5.36
CA SER A 105 -10.41 -16.81 3.93
C SER A 105 -10.22 -18.28 3.61
N MET A 106 -11.15 -18.83 2.85
CA MET A 106 -11.08 -20.18 2.30
C MET A 106 -11.32 -20.10 0.80
N THR A 107 -10.35 -20.58 0.04
CA THR A 107 -10.34 -20.57 -1.42
C THR A 107 -10.15 -21.99 -1.90
N SER A 108 -10.95 -22.43 -2.87
CA SER A 108 -10.79 -23.71 -3.54
C SER A 108 -11.08 -23.57 -5.02
N GLY A 109 -10.19 -24.10 -5.86
CA GLY A 109 -10.25 -23.89 -7.30
C GLY A 109 -9.04 -24.45 -8.01
N VAL A 110 -8.83 -24.01 -9.25
CA VAL A 110 -7.68 -24.37 -10.07
C VAL A 110 -6.72 -23.19 -10.20
N TYR A 111 -5.42 -23.48 -10.14
CA TYR A 111 -4.38 -22.49 -10.39
C TYR A 111 -4.49 -21.94 -11.81
N ARG A 112 -4.48 -20.61 -11.96
CA ARG A 112 -4.57 -19.90 -13.24
C ARG A 112 -3.25 -19.18 -13.51
N ALA A 113 -2.30 -19.89 -14.08
CA ALA A 113 -1.04 -19.27 -14.49
C ALA A 113 -1.27 -18.25 -15.60
N TYR A 114 -0.33 -17.29 -15.73
CA TYR A 114 -0.30 -16.38 -16.87
C TYR A 114 0.10 -17.10 -18.18
N ASP A 115 0.88 -18.17 -18.05
CA ASP A 115 1.34 -19.00 -19.16
C ASP A 115 0.45 -20.23 -19.31
N ASN A 116 -0.06 -20.47 -20.53
CA ASN A 116 -1.00 -21.55 -20.82
C ASN A 116 -0.34 -22.94 -20.90
N SER A 117 1.00 -23.02 -20.94
CA SER A 117 1.71 -24.31 -20.89
C SER A 117 1.88 -24.88 -19.48
N ILE A 118 1.46 -24.12 -18.44
CA ILE A 118 1.49 -24.58 -17.05
C ILE A 118 0.20 -25.34 -16.73
N ASP A 119 0.35 -26.50 -16.09
CA ASP A 119 -0.78 -27.36 -15.68
C ASP A 119 -1.81 -26.64 -14.80
N GLU A 120 -3.09 -26.74 -15.18
CA GLU A 120 -4.21 -26.42 -14.29
C GLU A 120 -4.23 -27.38 -13.11
N THR A 121 -3.73 -26.94 -11.96
CA THR A 121 -3.63 -27.78 -10.77
C THR A 121 -4.68 -27.38 -9.74
N PRO A 122 -5.54 -28.32 -9.27
CA PRO A 122 -6.45 -28.08 -8.15
C PRO A 122 -5.70 -27.70 -6.89
N LEU A 123 -6.23 -26.72 -6.18
CA LEU A 123 -5.67 -26.20 -4.95
C LEU A 123 -6.77 -25.84 -3.95
N THR A 124 -6.39 -25.77 -2.68
CA THR A 124 -7.20 -25.22 -1.62
C THR A 124 -6.30 -24.44 -0.68
N GLN A 125 -6.71 -23.23 -0.31
CA GLN A 125 -6.06 -22.40 0.69
C GLN A 125 -7.07 -22.05 1.77
N ALA A 126 -6.65 -22.15 3.03
CA ALA A 126 -7.42 -21.66 4.16
C ALA A 126 -6.52 -20.84 5.07
N THR A 127 -6.96 -19.66 5.48
CA THR A 127 -6.25 -18.79 6.43
C THR A 127 -7.22 -18.27 7.48
N ALA A 128 -6.73 -18.09 8.70
CA ALA A 128 -7.47 -17.50 9.80
C ALA A 128 -6.53 -16.63 10.64
N ILE A 129 -7.05 -15.49 11.08
CA ILE A 129 -6.38 -14.52 11.94
C ILE A 129 -7.38 -14.15 13.03
N TYR A 130 -7.00 -14.30 14.28
CA TYR A 130 -7.86 -14.05 15.43
C TYR A 130 -7.19 -13.12 16.44
N GLY A 131 -7.84 -12.01 16.76
CA GLY A 131 -7.41 -11.09 17.80
C GLY A 131 -7.76 -11.62 19.19
N LEU A 132 -6.74 -11.82 20.02
CA LEU A 132 -6.84 -12.25 21.40
C LEU A 132 -6.74 -11.06 22.36
N PRO A 133 -7.06 -11.27 23.66
CA PRO A 133 -6.84 -10.27 24.69
C PRO A 133 -5.39 -9.79 24.77
N TRP A 134 -5.20 -8.62 25.38
CA TRP A 134 -3.88 -8.00 25.64
C TRP A 134 -3.09 -7.64 24.38
N GLY A 135 -3.79 -7.33 23.27
CA GLY A 135 -3.16 -6.93 22.01
C GLY A 135 -2.37 -8.06 21.33
N LEU A 136 -2.68 -9.32 21.67
CA LEU A 136 -2.14 -10.50 21.02
C LEU A 136 -3.01 -10.83 19.80
N THR A 137 -2.41 -11.32 18.73
CA THR A 137 -3.13 -11.84 17.56
C THR A 137 -2.47 -13.13 17.13
N LEU A 138 -3.24 -14.20 16.99
CA LEU A 138 -2.76 -15.46 16.41
C LEU A 138 -3.23 -15.56 14.98
N TYR A 139 -2.38 -16.11 14.13
CA TYR A 139 -2.76 -16.37 12.75
C TYR A 139 -2.11 -17.64 12.22
N GLY A 140 -2.76 -18.23 11.24
CA GLY A 140 -2.26 -19.42 10.59
C GLY A 140 -3.01 -19.71 9.31
N GLY A 141 -2.56 -20.74 8.62
CA GLY A 141 -3.22 -21.19 7.41
C GLY A 141 -2.54 -22.39 6.79
N GLY A 142 -3.18 -22.93 5.76
CA GLY A 142 -2.72 -24.04 4.96
C GLY A 142 -2.89 -23.75 3.46
N GLN A 143 -1.94 -24.21 2.65
CA GLN A 143 -2.11 -24.36 1.20
C GLN A 143 -1.94 -25.84 0.86
N PHE A 144 -2.87 -26.39 0.08
CA PHE A 144 -2.92 -27.79 -0.25
C PHE A 144 -3.21 -28.00 -1.73
N SER A 145 -2.38 -28.82 -2.36
CA SER A 145 -2.50 -29.29 -3.73
C SER A 145 -1.87 -30.68 -3.83
N SER A 146 -2.05 -31.38 -4.95
CA SER A 146 -1.41 -32.68 -5.19
C SER A 146 0.13 -32.57 -5.23
N LYS A 147 0.66 -31.41 -5.64
CA LYS A 147 2.09 -31.13 -5.86
C LYS A 147 2.74 -30.35 -4.72
N TYR A 148 1.95 -29.73 -3.84
CA TYR A 148 2.43 -28.80 -2.82
C TYR A 148 1.55 -28.80 -1.57
N GLN A 149 2.18 -28.78 -0.40
CA GLN A 149 1.51 -28.63 0.88
C GLN A 149 2.29 -27.66 1.76
N SER A 150 1.62 -26.70 2.40
CA SER A 150 2.25 -25.86 3.40
C SER A 150 1.33 -25.54 4.56
N VAL A 151 1.93 -25.35 5.73
CA VAL A 151 1.26 -24.92 6.96
C VAL A 151 2.03 -23.74 7.52
N ALA A 152 1.30 -22.68 7.87
CA ALA A 152 1.83 -21.49 8.49
C ALA A 152 1.22 -21.29 9.88
N LEU A 153 2.06 -20.87 10.82
CA LEU A 153 1.64 -20.44 12.14
C LEU A 153 2.41 -19.18 12.51
N GLY A 154 1.71 -18.21 13.08
CA GLY A 154 2.28 -16.94 13.48
C GLY A 154 1.53 -16.28 14.61
N MET A 155 2.20 -15.32 15.22
CA MET A 155 1.65 -14.48 16.27
C MET A 155 2.14 -13.04 16.10
N GLY A 156 1.28 -12.09 16.42
CA GLY A 156 1.60 -10.68 16.54
C GLY A 156 1.25 -10.18 17.93
N LYS A 157 2.03 -9.24 18.46
CA LYS A 157 1.74 -8.57 19.72
C LYS A 157 1.98 -7.08 19.59
N ASN A 158 0.99 -6.29 19.99
CA ASN A 158 1.20 -4.88 20.31
C ASN A 158 1.91 -4.79 21.66
N LEU A 159 3.17 -4.39 21.66
CA LEU A 159 4.00 -4.15 22.86
C LEU A 159 3.82 -2.73 23.41
N GLY A 160 2.92 -1.95 22.82
CA GLY A 160 2.64 -0.60 23.27
C GLY A 160 3.80 0.35 22.97
N GLU A 161 4.44 0.90 24.01
CA GLU A 161 5.53 1.88 23.88
C GLU A 161 6.72 1.31 23.09
N LEU A 162 6.92 -0.01 23.12
CA LEU A 162 7.96 -0.68 22.35
C LEU A 162 7.54 -0.97 20.90
N GLY A 163 6.31 -0.64 20.47
CA GLY A 163 5.81 -0.87 19.12
C GLY A 163 5.02 -2.16 18.97
N ALA A 164 4.89 -2.65 17.75
CA ALA A 164 4.23 -3.91 17.43
C ALA A 164 5.23 -4.87 16.78
N VAL A 165 5.20 -6.13 17.19
CA VAL A 165 6.04 -7.20 16.64
C VAL A 165 5.17 -8.34 16.13
N SER A 166 5.55 -8.98 15.02
CA SER A 166 4.96 -10.25 14.60
C SER A 166 6.01 -11.20 14.09
N THR A 167 5.80 -12.49 14.32
CA THR A 167 6.60 -13.54 13.74
C THR A 167 5.72 -14.66 13.21
N ASP A 168 6.15 -15.26 12.10
CA ASP A 168 5.53 -16.46 11.56
C ASP A 168 6.56 -17.42 10.98
N ILE A 169 6.20 -18.71 11.05
CA ILE A 169 6.91 -19.80 10.42
C ILE A 169 5.98 -20.50 9.43
N ILE A 170 6.51 -20.84 8.26
CA ILE A 170 5.85 -21.63 7.25
C ILE A 170 6.68 -22.87 7.02
N GLN A 171 6.08 -24.04 7.22
CA GLN A 171 6.63 -25.32 6.78
C GLN A 171 5.99 -25.68 5.45
N ALA A 172 6.82 -25.99 4.45
CA ALA A 172 6.37 -26.40 3.12
C ALA A 172 6.96 -27.77 2.75
N TRP A 173 6.18 -28.53 2.01
CA TRP A 173 6.55 -29.77 1.35
C TRP A 173 6.18 -29.66 -0.12
N SER A 174 7.17 -29.78 -0.99
CA SER A 174 7.08 -29.45 -2.40
C SER A 174 7.59 -30.59 -3.25
N THR A 175 6.82 -30.99 -4.26
CA THR A 175 7.26 -31.92 -5.29
C THR A 175 7.26 -31.14 -6.60
N ARG A 176 8.44 -30.90 -7.17
CA ARG A 176 8.58 -30.23 -8.49
C ARG A 176 8.46 -31.27 -9.60
N GLN A 177 8.13 -30.84 -10.82
CA GLN A 177 8.09 -31.75 -11.97
C GLN A 177 9.44 -32.49 -12.11
N ASP A 178 9.37 -33.82 -12.22
CA ASP A 178 10.52 -34.73 -12.36
C ASP A 178 11.61 -34.59 -11.27
N LYS A 179 11.23 -34.17 -10.06
CA LYS A 179 12.13 -34.09 -8.90
C LYS A 179 11.52 -34.76 -7.67
N ASP A 180 12.40 -35.17 -6.76
CA ASP A 180 12.01 -35.71 -5.47
C ASP A 180 11.31 -34.65 -4.60
N LYS A 181 10.54 -35.15 -3.62
CA LYS A 181 9.87 -34.31 -2.64
C LYS A 181 10.91 -33.62 -1.75
N GLU A 182 10.86 -32.30 -1.69
CA GLU A 182 11.68 -31.46 -0.82
C GLU A 182 10.84 -30.89 0.33
N SER A 183 11.50 -30.52 1.41
CA SER A 183 10.88 -29.82 2.53
C SER A 183 11.70 -28.60 2.92
N GLY A 184 11.04 -27.53 3.32
CA GLY A 184 11.73 -26.36 3.82
C GLY A 184 10.86 -25.44 4.65
N GLN A 185 11.54 -24.52 5.31
CA GLN A 185 10.96 -23.56 6.23
C GLN A 185 11.21 -22.14 5.74
N SER A 186 10.24 -21.27 6.00
CA SER A 186 10.43 -19.82 5.94
C SER A 186 10.01 -19.20 7.27
N VAL A 187 10.88 -18.36 7.82
CA VAL A 187 10.63 -17.60 9.05
C VAL A 187 10.59 -16.12 8.70
N ARG A 188 9.61 -15.42 9.24
CA ARG A 188 9.44 -13.98 9.07
C ARG A 188 9.33 -13.30 10.43
N LEU A 189 10.01 -12.16 10.55
CA LEU A 189 9.91 -11.23 11.66
C LEU A 189 9.50 -9.87 11.09
N ARG A 190 8.55 -9.18 11.74
CA ARG A 190 8.17 -7.81 11.40
C ARG A 190 8.01 -6.98 12.66
N TYR A 191 8.34 -5.71 12.53
CA TYR A 191 8.27 -4.71 13.58
C TYR A 191 7.70 -3.41 12.99
N SER A 192 6.88 -2.71 13.75
CA SER A 192 6.46 -1.34 13.46
C SER A 192 6.41 -0.53 14.74
N LYS A 193 6.73 0.75 14.64
CA LYS A 193 6.70 1.66 15.78
C LYS A 193 6.54 3.09 15.30
N ASP A 194 5.66 3.84 15.95
CA ASP A 194 5.62 5.29 15.80
C ASP A 194 6.01 5.95 17.12
N LEU A 195 6.80 7.01 17.00
CA LEU A 195 7.40 7.80 18.05
C LEU A 195 6.98 9.27 17.80
N PRO A 196 5.74 9.65 18.16
CA PRO A 196 5.22 11.00 17.89
C PRO A 196 6.10 12.09 18.50
N GLY A 197 6.62 11.87 19.71
CA GLY A 197 7.48 12.83 20.41
C GLY A 197 8.81 13.12 19.71
N LEU A 198 9.30 12.19 18.89
CA LEU A 198 10.48 12.41 18.03
C LEU A 198 10.08 12.74 16.58
N GLY A 199 8.80 12.65 16.21
CA GLY A 199 8.32 12.73 14.83
C GLY A 199 8.68 11.53 13.96
N THR A 200 9.14 10.41 14.54
CA THR A 200 9.65 9.25 13.79
C THR A 200 8.60 8.15 13.67
N ASN A 201 8.30 7.70 12.46
CA ASN A 201 7.44 6.57 12.15
C ASN A 201 8.23 5.48 11.44
N VAL A 202 8.42 4.34 12.10
CA VAL A 202 8.92 3.10 11.49
C VAL A 202 7.72 2.28 11.05
N SER A 203 7.29 2.50 9.81
CA SER A 203 6.07 1.88 9.27
C SER A 203 6.19 0.36 9.13
N LEU A 204 7.37 -0.11 8.72
CA LEU A 204 7.66 -1.55 8.61
C LEU A 204 9.17 -1.78 8.65
N ALA A 205 9.63 -2.61 9.59
CA ALA A 205 10.94 -3.24 9.55
C ALA A 205 10.73 -4.77 9.54
N GLY A 206 11.14 -5.43 8.47
CA GLY A 206 10.85 -6.83 8.21
C GLY A 206 12.10 -7.60 7.83
N TYR A 207 12.18 -8.85 8.28
CA TYR A 207 13.18 -9.80 7.82
C TYR A 207 12.53 -11.16 7.57
N ARG A 208 12.73 -11.71 6.37
CA ARG A 208 12.31 -13.07 6.00
C ARG A 208 13.55 -13.88 5.64
N TYR A 209 13.65 -15.06 6.23
CA TYR A 209 14.60 -16.09 5.87
C TYR A 209 13.85 -17.30 5.32
N ALA A 210 14.36 -17.90 4.25
CA ALA A 210 13.84 -19.14 3.68
C ALA A 210 14.99 -20.12 3.45
N THR A 211 14.84 -21.33 3.97
CA THR A 211 15.80 -22.42 3.79
C THR A 211 15.92 -22.82 2.31
N SER A 212 17.02 -23.47 1.94
CA SER A 212 17.26 -23.97 0.58
C SER A 212 16.35 -25.13 0.16
N GLY A 213 15.44 -25.61 1.01
CA GLY A 213 14.38 -26.56 0.64
C GLY A 213 12.98 -25.92 0.58
N TYR A 214 12.86 -24.62 0.88
CA TYR A 214 11.59 -23.92 0.85
C TYR A 214 11.27 -23.46 -0.57
N TRP A 215 10.02 -23.65 -0.95
CA TRP A 215 9.43 -23.20 -2.21
C TRP A 215 8.06 -22.60 -1.92
N ASP A 216 7.70 -21.51 -2.59
CA ASP A 216 6.33 -21.02 -2.60
C ASP A 216 5.48 -21.92 -3.54
N MET A 217 4.18 -22.07 -3.28
CA MET A 217 3.30 -22.92 -4.09
C MET A 217 3.37 -22.58 -5.59
N GLN A 218 3.36 -21.29 -5.91
CA GLN A 218 3.44 -20.80 -7.29
C GLN A 218 4.72 -21.30 -7.98
N GLU A 219 5.87 -21.22 -7.29
CA GLU A 219 7.15 -21.69 -7.81
C GLU A 219 7.14 -23.20 -8.11
N VAL A 220 6.40 -23.99 -7.34
CA VAL A 220 6.28 -25.43 -7.57
C VAL A 220 5.34 -25.74 -8.72
N LEU A 221 4.17 -25.10 -8.76
CA LEU A 221 3.18 -25.32 -9.83
C LEU A 221 3.70 -24.86 -11.18
N ASP A 222 4.44 -23.74 -11.23
CA ASP A 222 5.07 -23.24 -12.46
C ASP A 222 6.15 -24.20 -13.01
N THR A 223 6.64 -25.16 -12.20
CA THR A 223 7.53 -26.22 -12.73
C THR A 223 6.81 -27.27 -13.56
N TYR A 224 5.49 -27.42 -13.41
CA TYR A 224 4.71 -28.43 -14.15
C TYR A 224 4.21 -27.85 -15.46
N ARG A 225 4.97 -28.10 -16.51
CA ARG A 225 4.73 -27.60 -17.85
C ARG A 225 4.69 -28.73 -18.86
N ASP A 226 3.96 -28.52 -19.95
CA ASP A 226 3.87 -29.44 -21.08
C ASP A 226 4.86 -29.12 -22.22
N ASP A 227 5.67 -28.06 -22.04
CA ASP A 227 6.72 -27.63 -22.97
C ASP A 227 8.14 -27.99 -22.49
N ASN A 228 9.12 -27.83 -23.38
CA ASN A 228 10.54 -28.08 -23.06
C ASN A 228 11.21 -26.90 -22.34
N TYR A 229 10.45 -25.92 -21.84
CA TYR A 229 10.99 -24.74 -21.19
C TYR A 229 11.27 -25.03 -19.72
N THR A 230 12.54 -24.86 -19.30
CA THR A 230 12.89 -24.92 -17.88
C THR A 230 12.81 -23.52 -17.29
N PRO A 231 11.83 -23.21 -16.43
CA PRO A 231 11.74 -21.89 -15.82
C PRO A 231 12.93 -21.64 -14.91
N SER A 232 13.58 -20.48 -15.09
CA SER A 232 14.58 -19.99 -14.14
C SER A 232 13.86 -19.43 -12.92
N ILE A 233 13.57 -20.32 -11.96
CA ILE A 233 12.87 -19.91 -10.73
C ILE A 233 13.89 -19.39 -9.72
N GLU A 234 13.80 -18.09 -9.48
CA GLU A 234 14.67 -17.39 -8.54
C GLU A 234 14.19 -17.56 -7.12
N ARG A 235 14.86 -18.47 -6.41
CA ARG A 235 14.50 -18.85 -5.05
C ARG A 235 15.00 -17.84 -4.04
N ARG A 236 14.08 -17.06 -3.48
CA ARG A 236 14.38 -16.05 -2.46
C ARG A 236 14.91 -16.72 -1.19
N ARG A 237 16.07 -16.24 -0.72
CA ARG A 237 16.75 -16.71 0.49
C ARG A 237 16.50 -15.77 1.65
N ASN A 238 16.98 -14.53 1.52
CA ASN A 238 16.87 -13.50 2.53
C ASN A 238 16.10 -12.33 1.94
N ARG A 239 15.21 -11.71 2.71
CA ARG A 239 14.60 -10.43 2.35
C ARG A 239 14.53 -9.55 3.58
N GLY A 240 15.34 -8.50 3.61
CA GLY A 240 15.25 -7.43 4.61
C GLY A 240 14.55 -6.23 4.02
N GLU A 241 13.65 -5.59 4.77
CA GLU A 241 13.00 -4.35 4.37
C GLU A 241 12.83 -3.41 5.56
N VAL A 242 13.00 -2.11 5.32
CA VAL A 242 12.81 -1.07 6.33
C VAL A 242 12.18 0.15 5.65
N THR A 243 11.15 0.73 6.25
CA THR A 243 10.56 2.00 5.85
C THR A 243 10.39 2.88 7.08
N ILE A 244 11.00 4.07 7.02
CA ILE A 244 11.00 5.06 8.09
C ILE A 244 10.56 6.39 7.48
N SER A 245 9.63 7.08 8.13
CA SER A 245 9.38 8.50 7.89
C SER A 245 9.66 9.29 9.16
N GLN A 246 10.15 10.51 8.99
CA GLN A 246 10.58 11.40 10.05
C GLN A 246 10.01 12.78 9.74
N SER A 247 9.03 13.22 10.51
CA SER A 247 8.60 14.61 10.53
C SER A 247 9.67 15.44 11.26
N LEU A 248 10.09 16.54 10.66
CA LEU A 248 11.09 17.45 11.22
C LEU A 248 10.41 18.67 11.88
N GLY A 249 9.18 18.50 12.36
CA GLY A 249 8.34 19.57 12.91
C GLY A 249 7.52 20.29 11.84
N GLU A 250 6.87 21.39 12.23
CA GLU A 250 5.89 22.09 11.40
C GLU A 250 6.52 22.84 10.22
N GLU A 251 7.77 23.30 10.33
CA GLU A 251 8.42 24.17 9.33
C GLU A 251 9.50 23.45 8.48
N MET A 252 10.10 22.37 8.99
CA MET A 252 11.24 21.71 8.33
C MET A 252 10.82 20.50 7.47
N GLY A 253 9.52 20.21 7.35
CA GLY A 253 8.99 19.19 6.44
C GLY A 253 9.17 17.76 6.93
N SER A 254 9.40 16.83 6.00
CA SER A 254 9.49 15.40 6.27
C SER A 254 10.60 14.71 5.48
N LEU A 255 11.26 13.74 6.12
CA LEU A 255 12.24 12.85 5.53
C LEU A 255 11.64 11.43 5.49
N SER A 256 11.83 10.72 4.38
CA SER A 256 11.45 9.32 4.21
C SER A 256 12.66 8.50 3.78
N LEU A 257 12.83 7.33 4.39
CA LEU A 257 13.83 6.34 4.04
C LEU A 257 13.12 5.01 3.76
N SER A 258 13.49 4.38 2.65
CA SER A 258 13.08 3.03 2.29
C SER A 258 14.32 2.21 1.95
N TYR A 259 14.37 0.98 2.41
CA TYR A 259 15.45 0.04 2.15
C TYR A 259 14.86 -1.34 1.92
N ILE A 260 15.32 -2.03 0.90
CA ILE A 260 15.04 -3.44 0.66
C ILE A 260 16.28 -4.13 0.10
N ARG A 261 16.56 -5.31 0.62
CA ARG A 261 17.59 -6.20 0.08
C ARG A 261 17.10 -7.62 0.04
N GLU A 262 17.24 -8.25 -1.11
CA GLU A 262 16.84 -9.62 -1.38
C GLU A 262 18.00 -10.42 -1.97
N ASP A 263 18.29 -11.57 -1.37
CA ASP A 263 19.29 -12.52 -1.84
C ASP A 263 18.60 -13.80 -2.35
N TYR A 264 19.19 -14.48 -3.33
CA TYR A 264 18.65 -15.71 -3.91
C TYR A 264 19.61 -16.90 -3.75
N TRP A 265 19.07 -18.12 -3.62
CA TRP A 265 19.88 -19.35 -3.47
C TRP A 265 20.60 -19.77 -4.76
N ASN A 266 19.91 -19.70 -5.90
CA ASN A 266 20.34 -20.40 -7.12
C ASN A 266 21.20 -19.55 -8.08
N THR A 267 21.12 -18.23 -8.01
CA THR A 267 21.70 -17.33 -9.02
C THR A 267 22.78 -16.40 -8.47
N GLY A 268 23.11 -16.51 -7.18
CA GLY A 268 24.02 -15.57 -6.50
C GLY A 268 23.65 -14.09 -6.71
N ARG A 269 22.41 -13.83 -7.14
CA ARG A 269 21.81 -12.55 -7.44
C ARG A 269 21.48 -11.87 -6.13
N THR A 270 21.74 -10.58 -6.08
CA THR A 270 21.24 -9.71 -5.03
C THR A 270 20.47 -8.58 -5.70
N MET A 271 19.29 -8.32 -5.17
CA MET A 271 18.51 -7.13 -5.48
C MET A 271 18.58 -6.22 -4.26
N GLU A 272 18.95 -4.97 -4.48
CA GLU A 272 19.03 -3.96 -3.42
C GLU A 272 18.42 -2.67 -3.92
N SER A 273 17.57 -2.06 -3.10
CA SER A 273 16.96 -0.78 -3.41
C SER A 273 16.91 0.08 -2.16
N VAL A 274 17.40 1.32 -2.30
CA VAL A 274 17.42 2.34 -1.26
C VAL A 274 16.71 3.56 -1.84
N GLY A 275 15.74 4.11 -1.11
CA GLY A 275 15.07 5.35 -1.46
C GLY A 275 15.14 6.33 -0.29
N VAL A 276 15.62 7.55 -0.53
CA VAL A 276 15.60 8.66 0.42
C VAL A 276 14.81 9.80 -0.20
N GLY A 277 13.84 10.35 0.52
CA GLY A 277 13.00 11.44 0.05
C GLY A 277 12.90 12.52 1.11
N TYR A 278 13.01 13.77 0.72
CA TYR A 278 12.76 14.91 1.59
C TYR A 278 11.69 15.78 0.92
N ASN A 279 10.63 16.08 1.66
CA ASN A 279 9.51 16.88 1.19
C ASN A 279 9.24 18.02 2.16
N ASN A 280 9.10 19.23 1.66
CA ASN A 280 8.71 20.37 2.46
C ASN A 280 7.85 21.34 1.62
N SER A 281 7.06 22.16 2.29
CA SER A 281 6.28 23.23 1.70
C SER A 281 6.51 24.52 2.48
N TRP A 282 6.87 25.60 1.78
CA TRP A 282 7.05 26.91 2.36
C TRP A 282 6.20 27.95 1.63
N ARG A 283 5.29 28.61 2.36
CA ARG A 283 4.38 29.64 1.83
C ARG A 283 3.63 29.20 0.55
N GLY A 284 3.12 27.97 0.55
CA GLY A 284 2.41 27.38 -0.59
C GLY A 284 3.31 26.79 -1.69
N ILE A 285 4.62 27.08 -1.70
CA ILE A 285 5.58 26.46 -2.61
C ILE A 285 5.97 25.08 -2.06
N SER A 286 5.69 24.03 -2.81
CA SER A 286 6.06 22.66 -2.42
C SER A 286 7.33 22.24 -3.15
N TYR A 287 8.26 21.61 -2.45
CA TYR A 287 9.48 21.07 -3.04
C TYR A 287 9.85 19.72 -2.45
N SER A 288 10.32 18.83 -3.31
CA SER A 288 10.72 17.47 -2.96
C SER A 288 12.06 17.11 -3.57
N MET A 289 12.94 16.49 -2.79
CA MET A 289 14.21 15.95 -3.21
C MET A 289 14.20 14.45 -2.94
N ASN A 290 14.40 13.64 -3.97
CA ASN A 290 14.39 12.19 -3.87
C ASN A 290 15.69 11.63 -4.44
N TYR A 291 16.20 10.60 -3.80
CA TYR A 291 17.35 9.82 -4.22
C TYR A 291 16.98 8.35 -4.18
N SER A 292 17.18 7.65 -5.29
CA SER A 292 17.01 6.21 -5.38
C SER A 292 18.29 5.55 -5.84
N TYR A 293 18.71 4.52 -5.13
CA TYR A 293 19.72 3.57 -5.55
C TYR A 293 19.05 2.23 -5.79
N ASN A 294 19.24 1.67 -6.97
CA ASN A 294 18.77 0.34 -7.33
C ASN A 294 19.95 -0.46 -7.86
N ARG A 295 20.16 -1.63 -7.29
CA ARG A 295 21.14 -2.60 -7.78
C ARG A 295 20.41 -3.88 -8.12
N ASN A 296 20.62 -4.33 -9.35
CA ASN A 296 20.12 -5.60 -9.81
C ASN A 296 21.27 -6.41 -10.40
N THR A 297 21.55 -7.57 -9.80
CA THR A 297 22.51 -8.51 -10.37
C THR A 297 21.78 -9.42 -11.36
N THR A 298 22.23 -9.50 -12.60
CA THR A 298 21.77 -10.52 -13.54
C THR A 298 22.88 -11.55 -13.71
N ASP A 299 22.56 -12.82 -13.50
CA ASP A 299 23.47 -13.93 -13.76
C ASP A 299 23.23 -14.43 -15.19
N GLN A 300 24.19 -14.22 -16.08
CA GLN A 300 24.14 -14.69 -17.47
C GLN A 300 25.24 -15.73 -17.69
N ASN A 301 25.10 -16.60 -18.70
CA ASN A 301 26.10 -17.61 -19.07
C ASN A 301 27.52 -17.04 -19.32
N THR A 302 27.65 -15.73 -19.52
CA THR A 302 28.90 -14.99 -19.77
C THR A 302 29.50 -14.33 -18.52
N GLY A 303 28.86 -14.44 -17.35
CA GLY A 303 29.30 -13.87 -16.08
C GLY A 303 28.22 -13.05 -15.36
N LYS A 304 28.54 -12.59 -14.15
CA LYS A 304 27.65 -11.75 -13.34
C LYS A 304 27.72 -10.30 -13.79
N ARG A 305 26.59 -9.73 -14.19
CA ARG A 305 26.46 -8.30 -14.48
C ARG A 305 25.71 -7.63 -13.33
N ASN A 306 26.35 -6.64 -12.69
CA ASN A 306 25.70 -5.78 -11.73
C ASN A 306 25.31 -4.50 -12.44
N ASP A 307 24.00 -4.29 -12.62
CA ASP A 307 23.48 -3.01 -13.07
C ASP A 307 23.12 -2.18 -11.83
N GLU A 308 23.79 -1.04 -11.71
CA GLU A 308 23.63 -0.10 -10.60
C GLU A 308 23.11 1.22 -11.15
N ASP A 309 21.91 1.58 -10.72
CA ASP A 309 21.22 2.79 -11.09
C ASP A 309 21.11 3.71 -9.88
N HIS A 310 21.64 4.92 -10.01
CA HIS A 310 21.47 5.97 -9.03
C HIS A 310 20.67 7.09 -9.68
N LEU A 311 19.51 7.40 -9.12
CA LEU A 311 18.59 8.42 -9.60
C LEU A 311 18.44 9.50 -8.54
N PHE A 312 18.63 10.74 -8.95
CA PHE A 312 18.32 11.91 -8.15
C PHE A 312 17.18 12.67 -8.83
N ALA A 313 16.15 13.01 -8.07
CA ALA A 313 14.99 13.75 -8.54
C ALA A 313 14.75 14.96 -7.64
N LEU A 314 14.54 16.12 -8.25
CA LEU A 314 14.09 17.34 -7.60
C LEU A 314 12.78 17.74 -8.26
N SER A 315 11.77 18.09 -7.47
CA SER A 315 10.52 18.68 -7.96
C SER A 315 10.18 19.91 -7.14
N ILE A 316 9.74 20.97 -7.80
CA ILE A 316 9.29 22.22 -7.20
C ILE A 316 7.97 22.58 -7.86
N SER A 317 6.95 22.88 -7.06
CA SER A 317 5.64 23.34 -7.52
C SER A 317 5.30 24.65 -6.82
N VAL A 318 5.08 25.69 -7.62
CA VAL A 318 4.76 27.05 -7.19
C VAL A 318 3.32 27.36 -7.59
N PRO A 319 2.38 27.54 -6.65
CA PRO A 319 1.05 28.01 -6.98
C PRO A 319 1.13 29.47 -7.45
N LEU A 320 0.63 29.74 -8.66
CA LEU A 320 0.48 31.07 -9.24
C LEU A 320 -0.89 31.69 -8.91
N GLY A 321 -1.69 31.02 -8.08
CA GLY A 321 -3.09 31.36 -7.79
C GLY A 321 -3.29 32.72 -7.11
N GLU A 322 -2.28 33.29 -6.46
CA GLU A 322 -2.35 34.68 -5.98
C GLU A 322 -2.32 35.71 -7.12
N TRP A 323 -1.92 35.30 -8.33
CA TRP A 323 -1.77 36.17 -9.51
C TRP A 323 -2.78 35.88 -10.62
N LEU A 324 -3.62 34.84 -10.48
CA LEU A 324 -4.55 34.36 -11.50
C LEU A 324 -5.91 33.97 -10.91
N PRO A 325 -7.02 34.17 -11.64
CA PRO A 325 -8.38 33.88 -11.15
C PRO A 325 -8.70 32.37 -11.03
N LYS A 326 -7.83 31.50 -11.53
CA LYS A 326 -7.97 30.03 -11.49
C LYS A 326 -6.65 29.43 -10.99
N PRO A 327 -6.69 28.27 -10.30
CA PRO A 327 -5.48 27.64 -9.78
C PRO A 327 -4.59 27.17 -10.92
N VAL A 328 -3.44 27.83 -11.05
CA VAL A 328 -2.36 27.46 -11.97
C VAL A 328 -1.10 27.24 -11.15
N TYR A 329 -0.33 26.21 -11.49
CA TYR A 329 0.91 25.84 -10.83
C TYR A 329 2.04 25.87 -11.86
N ALA A 330 3.16 26.49 -11.48
CA ALA A 330 4.42 26.36 -12.19
C ALA A 330 5.22 25.21 -11.57
N ASN A 331 5.59 24.25 -12.40
CA ASN A 331 6.31 23.06 -11.99
C ASN A 331 7.70 23.05 -12.62
N TYR A 332 8.70 22.75 -11.81
CA TYR A 332 10.03 22.42 -12.26
C TYR A 332 10.39 21.05 -11.74
N SER A 333 10.92 20.18 -12.60
CA SER A 333 11.46 18.90 -12.18
C SER A 333 12.80 18.63 -12.84
N LEU A 334 13.76 18.15 -12.05
CA LEU A 334 15.06 17.68 -12.51
C LEU A 334 15.16 16.20 -12.16
N ASN A 335 15.50 15.36 -13.13
CA ASN A 335 15.86 13.97 -12.89
C ASN A 335 17.25 13.72 -13.45
N SER A 336 18.14 13.12 -12.66
CA SER A 336 19.51 12.84 -13.04
C SER A 336 19.87 11.41 -12.70
N SER A 337 20.40 10.67 -13.67
CA SER A 337 20.98 9.34 -13.42
C SER A 337 22.50 9.42 -13.44
N LYS A 338 23.19 8.81 -12.47
CA LYS A 338 24.67 8.82 -12.39
C LYS A 338 25.34 8.26 -13.66
N ASN A 339 24.75 7.20 -14.23
CA ASN A 339 25.24 6.53 -15.44
C ASN A 339 24.39 6.87 -16.68
N GLY A 340 23.47 7.84 -16.56
CA GLY A 340 22.52 8.20 -17.61
C GLY A 340 22.43 9.71 -17.81
N SER A 341 21.36 10.14 -18.46
CA SER A 341 21.14 11.54 -18.78
C SER A 341 20.52 12.31 -17.61
N THR A 342 20.67 13.62 -17.63
CA THR A 342 19.96 14.56 -16.77
C THR A 342 18.87 15.24 -17.58
N SER A 343 17.61 15.11 -17.16
CA SER A 343 16.45 15.79 -17.74
C SER A 343 15.99 16.92 -16.84
N ASN A 344 15.80 18.10 -17.42
CA ASN A 344 15.18 19.25 -16.76
C ASN A 344 13.86 19.51 -17.46
N ASN A 345 12.77 19.63 -16.71
CA ASN A 345 11.45 19.91 -17.25
C ASN A 345 10.85 21.10 -16.51
N LEU A 346 10.30 22.03 -17.26
CA LEU A 346 9.55 23.18 -16.79
C LEU A 346 8.15 23.08 -17.37
N GLY A 347 7.13 23.37 -16.57
CA GLY A 347 5.77 23.29 -17.05
C GLY A 347 4.79 24.12 -16.25
N LEU A 348 3.63 24.34 -16.86
CA LEU A 348 2.46 24.94 -16.25
C LEU A 348 1.34 23.92 -16.25
N SER A 349 0.61 23.82 -15.16
CA SER A 349 -0.58 22.99 -15.06
C SER A 349 -1.67 23.70 -14.29
N GLY A 350 -2.93 23.42 -14.60
CA GLY A 350 -4.05 24.00 -13.88
C GLY A 350 -5.37 23.38 -14.27
N THR A 351 -6.44 24.01 -13.80
CA THR A 351 -7.82 23.65 -14.17
C THR A 351 -8.53 24.81 -14.83
N LEU A 352 -9.46 24.49 -15.74
CA LEU A 352 -10.29 25.43 -16.50
C LEU A 352 -11.76 25.03 -16.40
N LEU A 353 -12.62 25.85 -17.01
CA LEU A 353 -14.09 25.77 -16.98
C LEU A 353 -14.69 26.13 -15.61
N GLU A 354 -16.00 26.34 -15.59
CA GLU A 354 -16.73 26.77 -14.40
C GLU A 354 -16.67 25.74 -13.27
N ARG A 355 -16.69 24.45 -13.62
CA ARG A 355 -16.64 23.31 -12.69
C ARG A 355 -15.23 22.79 -12.40
N ASN A 356 -14.18 23.49 -12.88
CA ASN A 356 -12.78 23.02 -12.81
C ASN A 356 -12.59 21.59 -13.36
N ASN A 357 -13.46 21.17 -14.29
CA ASN A 357 -13.54 19.80 -14.79
C ASN A 357 -12.68 19.57 -16.05
N LEU A 358 -11.89 20.56 -16.45
CA LEU A 358 -10.86 20.43 -17.48
C LEU A 358 -9.50 20.68 -16.83
N SER A 359 -8.72 19.63 -16.64
CA SER A 359 -7.32 19.74 -16.22
C SER A 359 -6.43 19.84 -17.45
N TRP A 360 -5.38 20.66 -17.38
CA TRP A 360 -4.42 20.80 -18.47
C TRP A 360 -3.00 20.90 -17.91
N SER A 361 -2.03 20.48 -18.71
CA SER A 361 -0.60 20.64 -18.42
C SER A 361 0.19 20.85 -19.70
N VAL A 362 1.09 21.82 -19.69
CA VAL A 362 2.07 22.06 -20.74
C VAL A 362 3.44 21.97 -20.10
N GLN A 363 4.35 21.18 -20.66
CA GLN A 363 5.69 20.98 -20.13
C GLN A 363 6.69 20.98 -21.28
N GLU A 364 7.80 21.67 -21.10
CA GLU A 364 8.95 21.68 -21.99
C GLU A 364 10.17 21.23 -21.18
N GLY A 365 11.02 20.42 -21.79
CA GLY A 365 12.18 19.87 -21.11
C GLY A 365 13.35 19.64 -22.03
N TYR A 366 14.52 19.53 -21.41
CA TYR A 366 15.77 19.26 -22.08
C TYR A 366 16.50 18.14 -21.37
N THR A 367 16.90 17.13 -22.14
CA THR A 367 17.64 15.97 -21.63
C THR A 367 19.06 15.94 -22.20
N SER A 368 20.04 15.86 -21.31
CA SER A 368 21.47 15.81 -21.65
C SER A 368 21.87 14.51 -22.37
N GLN A 369 23.17 14.35 -22.68
CA GLN A 369 23.71 13.20 -23.40
C GLN A 369 23.07 12.96 -24.77
N GLY A 370 22.80 14.04 -25.50
CA GLY A 370 22.33 13.98 -26.88
C GLY A 370 20.86 13.60 -27.07
N ARG A 371 20.07 13.47 -25.98
CA ARG A 371 18.63 13.20 -26.05
C ARG A 371 17.79 14.43 -26.44
N GLY A 372 18.29 15.65 -26.21
CA GLY A 372 17.72 16.87 -26.78
C GLY A 372 16.46 17.36 -26.08
N GLU A 373 15.72 18.22 -26.78
CA GLU A 373 14.47 18.82 -26.30
C GLU A 373 13.29 17.84 -26.35
N SER A 374 12.35 18.05 -25.44
CA SER A 374 11.10 17.29 -25.34
C SER A 374 9.99 18.19 -24.84
N GLY A 375 8.85 18.16 -25.50
CA GLY A 375 7.66 18.92 -25.12
C GLY A 375 6.47 18.01 -24.93
N SER A 376 5.58 18.34 -24.01
CA SER A 376 4.30 17.65 -23.87
C SER A 376 3.16 18.60 -23.49
N VAL A 377 2.00 18.33 -24.06
CA VAL A 377 0.74 19.01 -23.76
C VAL A 377 -0.27 17.93 -23.47
N ASN A 378 -0.95 18.01 -22.32
CA ASN A 378 -2.00 17.07 -21.94
C ASN A 378 -3.23 17.84 -21.46
N ALA A 379 -4.40 17.29 -21.75
CA ALA A 379 -5.69 17.79 -21.30
C ALA A 379 -6.58 16.61 -20.88
N ASP A 380 -7.26 16.75 -19.75
CA ASP A 380 -8.20 15.79 -19.21
C ASP A 380 -9.53 16.50 -18.92
N TRP A 381 -10.57 16.12 -19.66
CA TRP A 381 -11.89 16.72 -19.55
C TRP A 381 -12.91 15.72 -19.02
N ARG A 382 -13.37 15.96 -17.79
CA ARG A 382 -14.47 15.22 -17.17
C ARG A 382 -15.79 15.87 -17.56
N ALA A 383 -16.32 15.46 -18.71
CA ALA A 383 -17.64 15.87 -19.16
C ALA A 383 -18.74 15.14 -18.38
N THR A 384 -20.00 15.53 -18.59
CA THR A 384 -21.16 14.96 -17.88
C THR A 384 -21.33 13.45 -18.10
N TYR A 385 -21.07 12.98 -19.33
CA TYR A 385 -21.35 11.59 -19.74
C TYR A 385 -20.11 10.81 -20.16
N ALA A 386 -18.93 11.43 -20.10
CA ALA A 386 -17.68 10.81 -20.53
C ALA A 386 -16.48 11.56 -19.95
N GLU A 387 -15.35 10.88 -19.90
CA GLU A 387 -14.03 11.46 -19.67
C GLU A 387 -13.24 11.39 -20.97
N LEU A 388 -12.68 12.53 -21.38
CA LEU A 388 -11.85 12.66 -22.56
C LEU A 388 -10.45 13.07 -22.12
N THR A 389 -9.47 12.21 -22.36
CA THR A 389 -8.05 12.54 -22.15
C THR A 389 -7.38 12.65 -23.52
N GLY A 390 -6.66 13.75 -23.74
CA GLY A 390 -5.89 13.99 -24.96
C GLY A 390 -4.50 14.50 -24.60
N GLY A 391 -3.49 14.04 -25.31
CA GLY A 391 -2.12 14.48 -25.07
C GLY A 391 -1.26 14.35 -26.30
N TYR A 392 -0.35 15.29 -26.48
CA TYR A 392 0.69 15.26 -27.49
C TYR A 392 2.03 15.40 -26.78
N SER A 393 2.98 14.53 -27.11
CA SER A 393 4.35 14.63 -26.63
C SER A 393 5.31 14.41 -27.78
N HIS A 394 6.37 15.22 -27.85
CA HIS A 394 7.47 14.98 -28.75
C HIS A 394 8.78 14.91 -27.98
N ASP A 395 9.70 14.14 -28.52
CA ASP A 395 11.11 14.15 -28.16
C ASP A 395 11.94 14.15 -29.46
N LYS A 396 13.27 14.15 -29.34
CA LYS A 396 14.19 14.19 -30.49
C LYS A 396 13.99 13.06 -31.52
N TYR A 397 13.45 11.91 -31.12
CA TYR A 397 13.35 10.71 -31.95
C TYR A 397 11.91 10.25 -32.21
N SER A 398 10.94 10.71 -31.43
CA SER A 398 9.58 10.21 -31.46
C SER A 398 8.56 11.33 -31.24
N HIS A 399 7.41 11.18 -31.88
CA HIS A 399 6.24 12.03 -31.67
C HIS A 399 5.08 11.11 -31.33
N ARG A 400 4.34 11.43 -30.28
CA ARG A 400 3.26 10.58 -29.76
C ARG A 400 2.02 11.43 -29.56
N LEU A 401 0.93 10.96 -30.11
CA LEU A 401 -0.40 11.49 -29.89
C LEU A 401 -1.21 10.43 -29.15
N ASN A 402 -1.67 10.78 -27.96
CA ASN A 402 -2.48 9.92 -27.10
C ASN A 402 -3.88 10.51 -27.00
N TYR A 403 -4.90 9.66 -27.18
CA TYR A 403 -6.29 10.03 -26.96
C TYR A 403 -7.02 8.87 -26.30
N ALA A 404 -7.89 9.16 -25.35
CA ALA A 404 -8.72 8.20 -24.65
C ALA A 404 -10.11 8.79 -24.42
N LEU A 405 -11.14 7.99 -24.70
CA LEU A 405 -12.52 8.27 -24.37
C LEU A 405 -13.00 7.17 -23.43
N ARG A 406 -13.43 7.55 -22.23
CA ARG A 406 -13.95 6.62 -21.22
C ARG A 406 -15.34 7.04 -20.79
N GLY A 407 -16.22 6.07 -20.56
CA GLY A 407 -17.58 6.31 -20.11
C GLY A 407 -18.22 5.03 -19.60
N GLY A 408 -19.35 5.19 -18.91
CA GLY A 408 -20.16 4.11 -18.37
C GLY A 408 -21.59 4.17 -18.92
N ALA A 409 -22.19 2.99 -19.09
CA ALA A 409 -23.58 2.82 -19.50
C ALA A 409 -24.27 1.87 -18.50
N LEU A 410 -25.31 2.35 -17.82
CA LEU A 410 -26.11 1.57 -16.87
C LEU A 410 -27.48 1.30 -17.45
N VAL A 411 -27.80 0.03 -17.66
CA VAL A 411 -29.15 -0.42 -18.05
C VAL A 411 -29.91 -0.79 -16.78
N HIS A 412 -31.06 -0.15 -16.58
CA HIS A 412 -31.93 -0.36 -15.42
C HIS A 412 -33.41 -0.34 -15.85
N GLU A 413 -34.32 -0.65 -14.94
CA GLU A 413 -35.77 -0.72 -15.20
C GLU A 413 -36.39 0.53 -15.87
N ASN A 414 -35.75 1.70 -15.72
CA ASN A 414 -36.21 2.97 -16.26
C ASN A 414 -35.47 3.39 -17.54
N GLY A 415 -34.63 2.51 -18.11
CA GLY A 415 -33.93 2.73 -19.38
C GLY A 415 -32.41 2.65 -19.27
N LEU A 416 -31.73 3.45 -20.10
CA LEU A 416 -30.29 3.55 -20.18
C LEU A 416 -29.83 4.90 -19.61
N THR A 417 -28.96 4.87 -18.62
CA THR A 417 -28.27 6.06 -18.09
C THR A 417 -26.80 6.02 -18.48
N LEU A 418 -26.33 7.06 -19.16
CA LEU A 418 -24.90 7.24 -19.48
C LEU A 418 -24.23 8.08 -18.40
N GLY A 419 -22.94 7.86 -18.18
CA GLY A 419 -22.17 8.60 -17.19
C GLY A 419 -20.67 8.48 -17.42
N GLN A 420 -19.91 9.10 -16.52
CA GLN A 420 -18.47 8.87 -16.40
C GLN A 420 -18.16 7.38 -16.08
N PRO A 421 -16.91 6.93 -16.22
CA PRO A 421 -16.53 5.57 -15.86
C PRO A 421 -16.98 5.21 -14.45
N PHE A 422 -17.66 4.07 -14.32
CA PHE A 422 -18.20 3.62 -13.04
C PHE A 422 -17.13 2.90 -12.21
N GLY A 423 -17.19 3.10 -10.88
CA GLY A 423 -16.48 2.25 -9.92
C GLY A 423 -17.22 0.94 -9.64
N GLU A 424 -16.79 0.21 -8.61
CA GLU A 424 -17.45 -1.04 -8.20
C GLU A 424 -18.86 -0.82 -7.64
N THR A 425 -19.05 0.26 -6.87
CA THR A 425 -20.36 0.67 -6.35
C THR A 425 -20.87 1.89 -7.13
N VAL A 426 -22.10 1.81 -7.61
CA VAL A 426 -22.73 2.87 -8.43
C VAL A 426 -24.02 3.33 -7.78
N ALA A 427 -24.16 4.63 -7.57
CA ALA A 427 -25.42 5.24 -7.17
C ALA A 427 -26.19 5.72 -8.41
N LEU A 428 -27.41 5.23 -8.61
CA LEU A 428 -28.30 5.69 -9.68
C LEU A 428 -29.27 6.76 -9.14
N ILE A 429 -29.08 8.01 -9.58
CA ILE A 429 -29.97 9.13 -9.23
C ILE A 429 -31.15 9.16 -10.21
N LYS A 430 -32.37 9.03 -9.71
CA LYS A 430 -33.61 9.14 -10.48
C LYS A 430 -34.35 10.42 -10.09
N ALA A 431 -34.21 11.47 -10.90
CA ALA A 431 -34.89 12.75 -10.70
C ALA A 431 -35.60 13.21 -12.00
N PRO A 432 -36.79 12.68 -12.32
CA PRO A 432 -37.52 13.06 -13.53
C PRO A 432 -37.83 14.57 -13.55
N GLY A 433 -37.51 15.24 -14.67
CA GLY A 433 -37.74 16.68 -14.86
C GLY A 433 -36.61 17.60 -14.37
N ALA A 434 -35.58 17.07 -13.71
CA ALA A 434 -34.43 17.83 -13.24
C ALA A 434 -33.29 17.82 -14.27
N ALA A 435 -33.38 18.68 -15.30
CA ALA A 435 -32.29 18.85 -16.27
C ALA A 435 -31.19 19.76 -15.70
N GLY A 436 -29.92 19.35 -15.84
CA GLY A 436 -28.76 20.19 -15.51
C GLY A 436 -28.37 20.27 -14.04
N VAL A 437 -29.04 19.51 -13.14
CA VAL A 437 -28.64 19.41 -11.73
C VAL A 437 -27.33 18.62 -11.65
N GLY A 438 -26.24 19.28 -11.27
CA GLY A 438 -24.98 18.61 -10.97
C GLY A 438 -25.08 17.92 -9.61
N GLY A 439 -24.81 16.62 -9.56
CA GLY A 439 -24.32 16.00 -8.33
C GLY A 439 -22.91 16.54 -8.06
N GLU A 440 -22.61 16.84 -6.81
CA GLU A 440 -21.28 17.28 -6.35
C GLU A 440 -20.17 16.28 -6.70
#